data_AF-A0A7R9YNZ6-F1
#
_entry.id   AF-A0A7R9YNZ6-F1
#
_cell.length_a   1.000
_cell.length_b   1.000
_cell.length_c   1.000
_cell.angle_alpha   90.00
_cell.angle_beta   90.00
_cell.angle_gamma   90.00
#
_symmetry.space_group_name_H-M   'P 1'
#
loop_
_entity.id
_entity.type
_entity.pdbx_description
1 polymer ?
#
loop_
_entity_poly.entity_id
_entity_poly.type
_entity_poly.pdbx_seq_one_letter_code
_entity_poly.pdbx_strand_id
1 'polypeptide(L)'
;AGAAPWSLAATLAADALGLSPFVQLPAQFSELYNRYVHVECRECGTVPLQPAVCLLCARLVCAGGQCCRKKGDDECHRHAAECGRGIGAFILLKSSATLLCVGRRHCF
;
A
#
# COMPACT_ATOMS: atom_id res chain seq x y z
N ALA A 1 10.16 -2.98 24.08
CA ALA A 1 10.09 -4.08 23.10
C ALA A 1 8.68 -4.12 22.52
N GLY A 2 8.40 -3.30 21.52
CA GLY A 2 7.08 -3.18 20.90
C GLY A 2 7.04 -4.00 19.62
N ALA A 3 6.40 -5.17 19.67
CA ALA A 3 6.11 -5.94 18.47
C ALA A 3 5.08 -5.17 17.63
N ALA A 4 5.52 -4.62 16.50
CA ALA A 4 4.62 -4.00 15.53
C ALA A 4 3.72 -5.10 14.91
N PRO A 5 2.40 -4.89 14.81
CA PRO A 5 1.43 -5.94 14.45
C PRO A 5 1.44 -6.36 12.96
N TRP A 6 2.50 -6.05 12.20
CA TRP A 6 2.69 -6.52 10.82
C TRP A 6 3.58 -7.76 10.75
N SER A 7 3.81 -8.46 11.87
CA SER A 7 4.69 -9.64 11.90
C SER A 7 4.37 -10.56 10.72
N LEU A 8 5.41 -10.85 9.95
CA LEU A 8 5.40 -11.73 8.77
C LEU A 8 4.61 -13.03 9.00
N ALA A 9 4.45 -13.45 10.26
CA ALA A 9 3.60 -14.55 10.70
C ALA A 9 2.13 -14.46 10.25
N ALA A 10 1.49 -13.27 10.26
CA ALA A 10 0.09 -13.16 9.84
C ALA A 10 -0.07 -13.30 8.32
N THR A 11 0.87 -12.77 7.55
CA THR A 11 0.91 -12.91 6.09
C THR A 11 1.27 -14.35 5.68
N LEU A 12 2.21 -14.98 6.38
CA LEU A 12 2.58 -16.40 6.17
C LEU A 12 1.46 -17.36 6.56
N ALA A 13 0.66 -17.03 7.58
CA ALA A 13 -0.51 -17.84 7.98
C ALA A 13 -1.65 -17.76 6.95
N ALA A 14 -1.84 -16.62 6.29
CA ALA A 14 -2.81 -16.48 5.20
C ALA A 14 -2.39 -17.28 3.95
N ASP A 15 -1.09 -17.28 3.63
CA ASP A 15 -0.50 -18.06 2.53
C ASP A 15 -0.63 -19.58 2.75
N ALA A 16 -0.48 -20.05 3.99
CA ALA A 16 -0.59 -21.46 4.36
C ALA A 16 -2.02 -22.04 4.34
N LEU A 17 -3.06 -21.19 4.34
CA LEU A 17 -4.47 -21.61 4.42
C LEU A 17 -5.22 -21.52 3.08
N GLY A 18 -4.56 -21.11 2.00
CA GLY A 18 -5.22 -20.91 0.69
C GLY A 18 -6.28 -19.80 0.71
N LEU A 19 -6.21 -18.91 1.71
CA LEU A 19 -7.01 -17.69 1.74
C LEU A 19 -6.36 -16.70 0.78
N SER A 20 -7.20 -15.96 0.05
CA SER A 20 -6.81 -15.06 -1.03
C SER A 20 -5.53 -14.24 -0.71
N PRO A 21 -4.64 -13.99 -1.69
CA PRO A 21 -3.38 -13.25 -1.50
C PRO A 21 -3.59 -11.75 -1.22
N PHE A 22 -4.82 -11.38 -0.87
CA PHE A 22 -5.24 -10.01 -0.61
C PHE A 22 -5.39 -9.82 0.89
N VAL A 23 -5.02 -8.63 1.34
CA VAL A 23 -5.14 -8.22 2.74
C VAL A 23 -6.62 -8.25 3.12
N GLN A 24 -6.92 -8.73 4.33
CA GLN A 24 -8.23 -8.53 4.94
C GLN A 24 -8.41 -7.05 5.25
N LEU A 25 -9.25 -6.37 4.48
CA LEU A 25 -9.60 -4.98 4.73
C LEU A 25 -10.62 -4.89 5.88
N PRO A 26 -10.52 -3.86 6.74
CA PRO A 26 -11.57 -3.54 7.68
C PRO A 26 -12.92 -3.33 6.98
N ALA A 27 -14.02 -3.63 7.68
CA ALA A 27 -15.37 -3.42 7.14
C ALA A 27 -15.68 -1.93 6.88
N GLN A 28 -15.00 -1.03 7.59
CA GLN A 28 -15.18 0.40 7.48
C GLN A 28 -13.91 1.09 6.99
N PHE A 29 -14.06 1.97 6.00
CA PHE A 29 -12.95 2.78 5.50
C PHE A 29 -12.34 3.69 6.58
N SER A 30 -13.16 4.18 7.52
CA SER A 30 -12.73 5.03 8.64
C SER A 30 -11.66 4.35 9.52
N GLU A 31 -11.77 3.04 9.74
CA GLU A 31 -10.78 2.26 10.48
C GLU A 31 -9.45 2.18 9.72
N LEU A 32 -9.52 1.95 8.41
CA LEU A 32 -8.34 1.92 7.55
C LEU A 32 -7.69 3.32 7.47
N TYR A 33 -8.48 4.38 7.29
CA TYR A 33 -8.00 5.75 7.28
C TYR A 33 -7.29 6.10 8.59
N ASN A 34 -7.95 5.92 9.74
CA ASN A 34 -7.38 6.25 11.05
C ASN A 34 -6.12 5.44 11.37
N ARG A 35 -6.03 4.20 10.86
CA ARG A 35 -4.85 3.34 11.04
C ARG A 35 -3.63 3.85 10.28
N TYR A 36 -3.80 4.42 9.09
CA TYR A 36 -2.69 4.71 8.18
C TYR A 36 -2.42 6.21 7.94
N VAL A 37 -3.34 7.11 8.27
CA VAL A 37 -3.23 8.55 7.96
C VAL A 37 -2.03 9.23 8.63
N HIS A 38 -1.59 8.73 9.78
CA HIS A 38 -0.44 9.27 10.55
C HIS A 38 0.83 8.42 10.42
N VAL A 39 0.81 7.37 9.61
CA VAL A 39 1.96 6.48 9.44
C VAL A 39 2.94 7.13 8.46
N GLU A 40 4.22 7.11 8.82
CA GLU A 40 5.30 7.62 7.96
C GLU A 40 5.63 6.63 6.85
N CYS A 41 5.92 7.15 5.65
CA CYS A 41 6.43 6.32 4.57
C CYS A 41 7.84 5.82 4.90
N ARG A 42 8.09 4.54 4.63
CA ARG A 42 9.39 3.89 4.90
C ARG A 42 10.53 4.43 4.04
N GLU A 43 10.22 5.02 2.89
CA GLU A 43 11.21 5.54 1.94
C GLU A 43 11.64 6.98 2.26
N CYS A 44 10.70 7.87 2.63
CA CYS A 44 11.01 9.27 2.93
C CYS A 44 11.02 9.62 4.43
N GLY A 45 10.53 8.74 5.31
CA GLY A 45 10.48 8.99 6.76
C GLY A 45 9.53 10.12 7.16
N THR A 46 8.56 10.46 6.31
CA THR A 46 7.56 11.51 6.58
C THR A 46 6.16 10.99 6.27
N VAL A 47 5.14 11.61 6.88
CA VAL A 47 3.74 11.31 6.59
C VAL A 47 3.42 11.72 5.16
N PRO A 48 3.01 10.79 4.27
CA PRO A 48 2.76 11.11 2.86
C PRO A 48 1.67 12.16 2.69
N LEU A 49 1.87 13.08 1.73
CA LEU A 49 0.82 14.03 1.36
C LEU A 49 -0.42 13.30 0.81
N GLN A 50 -0.21 12.28 -0.02
CA GLN A 50 -1.26 11.37 -0.47
C GLN A 50 -0.84 9.94 -0.11
N PRO A 51 -1.25 9.46 1.08
CA PRO A 51 -0.97 8.09 1.49
C PRO A 51 -1.84 7.12 0.70
N ALA A 52 -1.21 6.09 0.16
CA ALA A 52 -1.88 4.98 -0.49
C ALA A 52 -1.49 3.64 0.14
N VAL A 53 -2.43 2.72 0.26
CA VAL A 53 -2.21 1.39 0.86
C VAL A 53 -2.35 0.32 -0.21
N CYS A 54 -1.32 -0.53 -0.37
CA CYS A 54 -1.36 -1.66 -1.30
C CYS A 54 -2.33 -2.73 -0.80
N LEU A 55 -3.26 -3.16 -1.65
CA LEU A 55 -4.25 -4.19 -1.31
C LEU A 55 -3.71 -5.61 -1.27
N LEU A 56 -2.51 -5.83 -1.81
CA LEU A 56 -1.86 -7.14 -1.79
C LEU A 56 -1.06 -7.35 -0.49
N CYS A 57 -0.34 -6.34 -0.01
CA CYS A 57 0.57 -6.50 1.14
C CYS A 57 0.36 -5.51 2.30
N ALA A 58 -0.63 -4.63 2.23
CA ALA A 58 -0.98 -3.64 3.24
C ALA A 58 0.08 -2.56 3.49
N ARG A 59 1.07 -2.43 2.59
CA ARG A 59 2.13 -1.44 2.72
C ARG A 59 1.60 -0.04 2.37
N LEU A 60 1.93 0.93 3.21
CA LEU A 60 1.75 2.35 2.93
C LEU A 60 2.84 2.83 1.96
N VAL A 61 2.43 3.51 0.89
CA VAL A 61 3.28 4.13 -0.12
C VAL A 61 2.83 5.56 -0.40
N CYS A 62 3.74 6.41 -0.85
CA CYS A 62 3.44 7.74 -1.35
C CYS A 62 2.81 7.64 -2.75
N ALA A 63 1.65 8.27 -2.95
CA ALA A 63 1.00 8.39 -4.25
C ALA A 63 0.97 9.84 -4.75
N GLY A 64 0.78 10.01 -6.07
CA GLY A 64 0.37 11.27 -6.71
C GLY A 64 1.32 12.48 -6.58
N GLY A 65 2.58 12.27 -6.18
CA GLY A 65 3.56 13.34 -6.00
C GLY A 65 4.98 12.98 -6.47
N GLN A 66 5.90 13.94 -6.36
CA GLN A 66 7.32 13.72 -6.60
C GLN A 66 8.03 13.01 -5.42
N CYS A 67 7.37 12.96 -4.26
CA CYS A 67 7.88 12.27 -3.09
C CYS A 67 8.10 10.78 -3.41
N CYS A 68 9.28 10.26 -3.09
CA CYS A 68 9.71 8.87 -3.33
C CYS A 68 9.78 8.43 -4.81
N ARG A 69 9.71 9.36 -5.77
CA ARG A 69 9.89 9.09 -7.18
C ARG A 69 11.35 8.73 -7.48
N LYS A 70 11.58 7.61 -8.17
CA LYS A 70 12.94 7.15 -8.55
C LYS A 70 12.92 6.73 -10.02
N LYS A 71 13.90 7.19 -10.80
CA LYS A 71 14.06 6.85 -12.23
C LYS A 71 12.80 7.09 -13.09
N GLY A 72 11.99 8.09 -12.74
CA GLY A 72 10.76 8.44 -13.46
C GLY A 72 9.50 7.73 -12.97
N ASP A 73 9.63 6.66 -12.17
CA ASP A 73 8.51 5.92 -11.60
C ASP A 73 8.21 6.40 -10.17
N ASP A 74 6.92 6.55 -9.84
CA ASP A 74 6.46 6.83 -8.48
C ASP A 74 6.60 5.58 -7.58
N GLU A 75 6.39 5.77 -6.28
CA GLU A 75 6.49 4.65 -5.34
C GLU A 75 5.42 3.58 -5.61
N CYS A 76 4.22 3.95 -6.08
CA CYS A 76 3.15 3.03 -6.41
C CYS A 76 3.54 2.07 -7.56
N HIS A 77 4.11 2.58 -8.67
CA HIS A 77 4.59 1.75 -9.77
C HIS A 77 5.75 0.85 -9.35
N ARG A 78 6.72 1.40 -8.62
CA ARG A 78 7.85 0.60 -8.11
C ARG A 78 7.35 -0.52 -7.20
N HIS A 79 6.43 -0.20 -6.31
CA HIS A 79 5.83 -1.18 -5.42
C HIS A 79 4.99 -2.21 -6.16
N ALA A 80 4.22 -1.82 -7.18
CA ALA A 80 3.46 -2.75 -8.02
C ALA A 80 4.39 -3.71 -8.78
N ALA A 81 5.55 -3.24 -9.25
CA ALA A 81 6.57 -4.08 -9.88
C ALA A 81 7.13 -5.14 -8.91
N GLU A 82 7.38 -4.75 -7.67
CA GLU A 82 7.92 -5.63 -6.61
C GLU A 82 6.87 -6.59 -6.02
N CYS A 83 5.68 -6.08 -5.69
CA CYS A 83 4.64 -6.79 -4.93
C CYS A 83 3.68 -7.59 -5.82
N GLY A 84 3.41 -7.13 -7.05
CA GLY A 84 2.40 -7.72 -7.93
C GLY A 84 2.87 -7.93 -9.37
N ARG A 85 4.20 -8.02 -9.57
CA ARG A 85 4.84 -8.30 -10.87
C ARG A 85 4.42 -7.32 -11.97
N GLY A 86 4.22 -6.05 -11.60
CA GLY A 86 3.84 -4.95 -12.52
C GLY A 86 2.34 -4.63 -12.53
N ILE A 87 1.55 -5.32 -11.71
CA ILE A 87 0.14 -5.01 -11.46
C ILE A 87 -0.02 -4.71 -9.97
N GLY A 88 -0.71 -3.62 -9.63
CA GLY A 88 -0.94 -3.28 -8.22
C GLY A 88 -2.22 -2.48 -8.04
N ALA A 89 -2.98 -2.81 -7.00
CA ALA A 89 -4.15 -2.06 -6.58
C ALA A 89 -3.86 -1.38 -5.24
N PHE A 90 -4.22 -0.10 -5.16
CA PHE A 90 -3.93 0.76 -4.01
C PHE A 90 -5.16 1.56 -3.62
N ILE A 91 -5.41 1.73 -2.33
CA ILE A 91 -6.43 2.67 -1.84
C ILE A 91 -5.77 3.97 -1.44
N LEU A 92 -6.21 5.07 -2.02
CA LEU A 92 -5.85 6.44 -1.65
C LEU A 92 -6.69 6.88 -0.45
N LEU A 93 -6.04 7.09 0.69
CA LEU A 93 -6.76 7.37 1.94
C LEU A 93 -7.50 8.71 1.96
N LYS A 94 -6.97 9.72 1.27
CA LYS A 94 -7.56 11.07 1.31
C LYS A 94 -8.72 11.26 0.33
N SER A 95 -8.75 10.50 -0.76
CA SER A 95 -9.81 10.58 -1.78
C SER A 95 -10.75 9.38 -1.75
N SER A 96 -10.51 8.37 -0.91
CA SER A 96 -11.22 7.09 -0.91
C SER A 96 -11.27 6.40 -2.29
N ALA A 97 -10.35 6.77 -3.19
CA ALA A 97 -10.27 6.24 -4.54
C ALA A 97 -9.34 5.03 -4.59
N THR A 98 -9.55 4.16 -5.56
CA THR A 98 -8.66 3.02 -5.82
C THR A 98 -7.80 3.33 -7.04
N LEU A 99 -6.49 3.36 -6.86
CA LEU A 99 -5.52 3.48 -7.94
C LEU A 99 -5.13 2.08 -8.43
N LEU A 100 -5.30 1.84 -9.72
CA LEU A 100 -4.80 0.64 -10.38
C LEU A 100 -3.56 0.97 -11.21
N CYS A 101 -2.45 0.30 -10.90
CA CYS A 101 -1.21 0.37 -11.66
C CYS A 101 -1.09 -0.89 -12.52
N VAL A 102 -0.95 -0.72 -13.84
CA VAL A 102 -0.66 -1.82 -14.77
C VAL A 102 0.46 -1.40 -15.71
N GLY A 103 1.63 -2.03 -15.60
CA GLY A 103 2.82 -1.64 -16.35
C GLY A 103 3.31 -0.25 -15.94
N ARG A 104 3.29 0.73 -16.86
CA ARG A 104 3.60 2.15 -16.59
C ARG A 104 2.37 3.07 -16.67
N ARG A 105 1.17 2.49 -16.59
CA ARG A 105 -0.10 3.23 -16.71
C ARG A 105 -0.77 3.32 -15.34
N HIS A 106 -1.25 4.52 -15.03
CA HIS A 106 -2.20 4.77 -13.96
C HIS A 106 -3.62 4.70 -14.54
N CYS A 107 -4.51 3.98 -13.87
CA CYS A 107 -5.95 4.11 -14.06
C CYS A 107 -6.53 4.60 -12.73
N PHE A 108 -7.21 5.75 -12.78
CA PHE A 108 -7.89 6.37 -11.65
C PHE A 108 -9.38 6.02 -11.67
#